data_AF-B7QN79-F1
#
_entry.id   AF-B7QN79-F1
#
_cell.length_a   1.000
_cell.length_b   1.000
_cell.length_c   1.000
_cell.angle_alpha   90.00
_cell.angle_beta   90.00
_cell.angle_gamma   90.00
#
_symmetry.space_group_name_H-M   'P 1'
#
loop_
_entity.id
_entity.type
_entity.pdbx_description
1 polymer ?
#
loop_
_entity_poly.entity_id
_entity_poly.type
_entity_poly.pdbx_seq_one_letter_code
_entity_poly.pdbx_strand_id
1 'polypeptide(L)'
;MIASLNPITLSNKIQQMGDPRTRDYPVVMSPLFVFPMILSYLYFVRVAGPRWMKNREPFKIVNIIRLYNLIMVYLNAKFLVALLGLTYLPGGRYSLWCQGITGYMDDDFERFYKFGWFFVSVRYADFLDTVFFVLRKKFTQITHLHVIHHTIVAATLYV
;
A
#
# COMPACT_ATOMS: atom_id res chain seq x y z
N MET A 1 -30.38 -8.78 1.91
CA MET A 1 -30.25 -8.01 3.16
C MET A 1 -28.83 -7.41 3.31
N ILE A 2 -28.32 -6.72 2.27
CA ILE A 2 -27.02 -6.01 2.29
C ILE A 2 -27.20 -4.59 1.74
N ALA A 3 -28.17 -4.39 0.84
CA ALA A 3 -28.47 -3.13 0.17
C ALA A 3 -29.07 -1.99 1.03
N SER A 4 -29.28 -2.19 2.34
CA SER A 4 -29.90 -1.19 3.24
C SER A 4 -28.97 -0.67 4.34
N LEU A 5 -27.69 -1.07 4.36
CA LEU A 5 -26.72 -0.59 5.34
C LEU A 5 -26.07 0.71 4.85
N ASN A 6 -26.07 1.74 5.70
CA ASN A 6 -25.30 2.97 5.47
C ASN A 6 -23.81 2.59 5.27
N PRO A 7 -23.08 3.21 4.33
CA PRO A 7 -21.68 2.92 4.04
C PRO A 7 -20.76 2.92 5.28
N ILE A 8 -21.08 3.74 6.29
CA ILE A 8 -20.35 3.75 7.57
C ILE A 8 -20.60 2.46 8.36
N THR A 9 -21.87 2.03 8.47
CA THR A 9 -22.25 0.81 9.18
C THR A 9 -21.72 -0.44 8.48
N LEU A 10 -21.70 -0.44 7.14
CA LEU A 10 -21.10 -1.50 6.33
C LEU A 10 -19.58 -1.57 6.54
N SER A 11 -18.89 -0.43 6.49
CA SER A 11 -17.45 -0.33 6.77
C SER A 11 -17.08 -0.86 8.15
N ASN A 12 -17.83 -0.47 9.18
CA ASN A 12 -17.62 -0.94 10.55
C ASN A 12 -17.83 -2.46 10.66
N LYS A 13 -18.84 -3.01 9.97
CA LYS A 13 -19.10 -4.45 9.96
C LYS A 13 -17.99 -5.24 9.26
N ILE A 14 -17.42 -4.69 8.18
CA ILE A 14 -16.27 -5.28 7.48
C ILE A 14 -15.02 -5.25 8.36
N GLN A 15 -14.75 -4.12 9.03
CA GLN A 15 -13.62 -4.02 9.97
C GLN A 15 -13.75 -4.98 11.16
N GLN A 16 -14.97 -5.24 11.64
CA GLN A 16 -15.22 -6.22 12.71
C GLN A 16 -14.99 -7.68 12.28
N MET A 17 -15.03 -7.98 10.97
CA MET A 17 -14.70 -9.30 10.43
C MET A 17 -13.19 -9.51 10.24
N GLY A 18 -12.39 -8.44 10.30
CA GLY A 18 -10.94 -8.50 10.18
C GLY A 18 -10.24 -8.99 11.45
N ASP A 19 -8.94 -9.22 11.36
CA ASP A 19 -8.13 -9.66 12.50
C ASP A 19 -8.14 -8.60 13.62
N PRO A 20 -8.56 -8.95 14.85
CA PRO A 20 -8.62 -7.99 15.96
C PRO A 20 -7.26 -7.37 16.27
N ARG A 21 -6.14 -8.03 15.94
CA ARG A 21 -4.77 -7.58 16.22
C ARG A 21 -4.33 -6.38 15.40
N THR A 22 -4.97 -6.17 14.25
CA THR A 22 -4.63 -5.09 13.31
C THR A 22 -5.70 -4.00 13.25
N ARG A 23 -6.81 -4.18 13.97
CA ARG A 23 -8.01 -3.32 13.87
C ARG A 23 -7.75 -1.86 14.23
N ASP A 24 -6.86 -1.61 15.17
CA ASP A 24 -6.58 -0.27 15.67
C ASP A 24 -5.48 0.45 14.86
N TYR A 25 -4.93 -0.19 13.83
CA TYR A 25 -3.94 0.45 12.99
C TYR A 25 -4.56 1.51 12.08
N PRO A 26 -3.98 2.73 12.04
CA PRO A 26 -4.54 3.81 11.27
C PRO A 26 -4.37 3.57 9.76
N VAL A 27 -5.25 4.17 8.95
CA VAL A 27 -5.14 4.30 7.48
C VAL A 27 -5.34 3.00 6.66
N VAL A 28 -4.90 1.85 7.15
CA VAL A 28 -4.75 0.63 6.34
C VAL A 28 -5.97 -0.30 6.35
N MET A 29 -6.90 -0.13 7.30
CA MET A 29 -8.00 -1.09 7.52
C MET A 29 -9.38 -0.54 7.15
N SER A 30 -9.49 0.71 6.68
CA SER A 30 -10.80 1.30 6.38
C SER A 30 -11.12 1.25 4.88
N PRO A 31 -12.20 0.56 4.45
CA PRO A 31 -12.62 0.55 3.05
C PRO A 31 -12.98 1.96 2.56
N LEU A 32 -13.48 2.79 3.47
CA LEU A 32 -13.82 4.19 3.19
C LEU A 32 -12.60 5.08 2.93
N PHE A 33 -11.40 4.61 3.27
CA PHE A 33 -10.16 5.31 2.93
C PHE A 33 -9.54 4.73 1.66
N VAL A 34 -9.38 3.40 1.60
CA VAL A 34 -8.63 2.74 0.52
C VAL A 34 -9.31 2.87 -0.83
N PHE A 35 -10.62 2.62 -0.93
CA PHE A 35 -11.32 2.68 -2.22
C PHE A 35 -11.37 4.11 -2.79
N PRO A 36 -11.72 5.16 -2.01
CA PRO A 36 -11.62 6.53 -2.51
C PRO A 36 -10.21 6.95 -2.89
N MET A 37 -9.19 6.51 -2.14
CA MET A 37 -7.79 6.76 -2.49
C MET A 37 -7.45 6.16 -3.86
N ILE A 38 -7.79 4.88 -4.10
CA ILE A 38 -7.56 4.21 -5.39
C ILE A 38 -8.32 4.91 -6.53
N LEU A 39 -9.59 5.26 -6.32
CA LEU A 39 -10.39 5.98 -7.31
C LEU A 39 -9.80 7.34 -7.64
N SER A 40 -9.35 8.09 -6.62
CA SER A 40 -8.72 9.39 -6.80
C SER A 40 -7.40 9.27 -7.57
N TYR A 41 -6.61 8.23 -7.29
CA TYR A 41 -5.39 7.89 -8.00
C TYR A 41 -5.67 7.59 -9.48
N LEU A 42 -6.64 6.71 -9.77
CA LEU A 42 -7.01 6.37 -11.15
C LEU A 42 -7.50 7.60 -11.92
N TYR A 43 -8.35 8.40 -11.29
CA TYR A 43 -8.84 9.65 -11.86
C TYR A 43 -7.69 10.63 -12.16
N PHE A 44 -6.76 10.79 -11.21
CA PHE A 44 -5.60 11.67 -11.39
C PHE A 44 -4.70 11.20 -12.53
N VAL A 45 -4.30 9.93 -12.54
CA VAL A 45 -3.36 9.40 -13.53
C VAL A 45 -3.94 9.36 -14.93
N ARG A 46 -5.23 9.03 -15.09
CA ARG A 46 -5.87 8.87 -16.40
C ARG A 46 -6.46 10.16 -16.96
N VAL A 47 -6.96 11.05 -16.11
CA VAL A 47 -7.77 12.20 -16.56
C VAL A 47 -7.20 13.53 -16.08
N ALA A 48 -7.20 13.77 -14.76
CA ALA A 48 -6.92 15.11 -14.24
C ALA A 48 -5.47 15.55 -14.46
N GLY A 49 -4.52 14.68 -14.16
CA GLY A 49 -3.08 14.93 -14.29
C GLY A 49 -2.64 15.19 -15.73
N PRO A 50 -2.92 14.29 -16.70
CA PRO A 50 -2.60 14.53 -18.11
C PRO A 50 -3.27 15.79 -18.67
N ARG A 51 -4.54 16.05 -18.31
CA ARG A 51 -5.26 17.25 -18.75
C ARG A 51 -4.63 18.54 -18.20
N TRP A 52 -4.23 18.54 -16.93
CA TRP A 52 -3.57 19.67 -16.29
C TRP A 52 -2.17 19.93 -16.84
N MET A 53 -1.43 18.86 -17.18
CA MET A 53 -0.09 18.97 -17.74
C MET A 53 -0.07 19.31 -19.23
N LYS A 54 -1.19 19.20 -19.98
CA LYS A 54 -1.23 19.40 -21.44
C LYS A 54 -0.51 20.69 -21.88
N ASN A 55 -0.83 21.82 -21.23
CA ASN A 55 -0.31 23.14 -21.58
C ASN A 55 0.87 23.61 -20.70
N ARG A 56 1.51 22.71 -19.93
CA ARG A 56 2.61 23.04 -19.01
C ARG A 56 3.91 22.34 -19.40
N GLU A 57 5.05 22.91 -19.06
CA GLU A 57 6.34 22.22 -19.20
C GLU A 57 6.51 21.14 -18.12
N PRO A 58 7.31 20.08 -18.37
CA PRO A 58 7.57 19.04 -17.37
C PRO A 58 8.36 19.61 -16.18
N PHE A 59 7.95 19.26 -14.96
CA PHE A 59 8.61 19.73 -13.75
C PHE A 59 10.02 19.15 -13.59
N LYS A 60 11.00 20.00 -13.22
CA LYS A 60 12.40 19.60 -12.96
C LYS A 60 12.60 19.08 -11.52
N ILE A 61 11.83 18.06 -11.13
CA ILE A 61 11.81 17.49 -9.76
C ILE A 61 12.71 16.25 -9.60
N VAL A 62 13.79 16.16 -10.37
CA VAL A 62 14.66 14.96 -10.43
C VAL A 62 15.27 14.64 -9.07
N ASN A 63 15.69 15.65 -8.30
CA ASN A 63 16.30 15.44 -6.98
C ASN A 63 15.28 14.92 -5.96
N ILE A 64 14.03 15.37 -6.03
CA ILE A 64 12.95 14.88 -5.17
C ILE A 64 12.67 13.41 -5.48
N ILE A 65 12.61 13.04 -6.77
CA ILE A 65 12.41 11.65 -7.19
C ILE A 65 13.57 10.76 -6.73
N ARG A 66 14.82 11.24 -6.85
CA ARG A 66 15.99 10.51 -6.35
C ARG A 66 15.92 10.28 -4.85
N LEU A 67 15.59 11.31 -4.07
CA LEU A 67 15.43 11.21 -2.62
C LEU A 67 14.29 10.24 -2.25
N TYR A 68 13.15 10.37 -2.91
CA TYR A 68 12.01 9.46 -2.74
C TYR A 68 12.43 8.00 -3.02
N ASN A 69 13.09 7.72 -4.14
CA ASN A 69 13.54 6.38 -4.48
C ASN A 69 14.53 5.82 -3.45
N LEU A 70 15.45 6.64 -2.94
CA LEU A 70 16.39 6.23 -1.88
C LEU A 70 15.65 5.87 -0.58
N ILE A 71 14.66 6.67 -0.19
CA ILE A 71 13.81 6.39 0.97
C ILE A 71 13.06 5.07 0.75
N MET A 72 12.44 4.88 -0.42
CA MET A 72 11.70 3.65 -0.74
C MET A 72 12.61 2.42 -0.71
N VAL A 73 13.83 2.49 -1.26
CA VAL A 73 14.81 1.40 -1.18
C VAL A 73 15.16 1.08 0.28
N TYR A 74 15.45 2.10 1.09
CA TYR A 74 15.76 1.92 2.51
C TYR A 74 14.60 1.27 3.28
N LEU A 75 13.37 1.75 3.09
CA LEU A 75 12.20 1.22 3.78
C LEU A 75 11.92 -0.25 3.41
N ASN A 76 12.08 -0.59 2.13
CA ASN A 76 11.92 -1.98 1.67
C ASN A 76 13.03 -2.90 2.16
N ALA A 77 14.28 -2.43 2.16
CA ALA A 77 15.40 -3.19 2.72
C ALA A 77 15.19 -3.45 4.23
N LYS A 78 14.75 -2.43 4.98
CA LYS A 78 14.41 -2.56 6.40
C LYS A 78 13.31 -3.59 6.63
N PHE A 79 12.24 -3.55 5.83
CA PHE A 79 11.16 -4.54 5.91
C PHE A 79 11.67 -5.95 5.59
N LEU A 80 12.51 -6.11 4.56
CA LEU A 80 13.09 -7.41 4.20
C LEU A 80 13.93 -7.99 5.34
N VAL A 81 14.79 -7.20 5.99
CA VAL A 81 15.59 -7.65 7.14
C VAL A 81 14.70 -8.05 8.31
N ALA A 82 13.67 -7.26 8.62
CA ALA A 82 12.73 -7.59 9.69
C ALA A 82 11.92 -8.86 9.39
N LEU A 83 11.43 -8.99 8.16
CA LEU A 83 10.70 -10.15 7.69
C LEU A 83 11.55 -11.40 7.83
N LEU A 84 12.74 -11.40 7.22
CA LEU A 84 13.64 -12.55 7.24
C LEU A 84 14.08 -12.90 8.65
N GLY A 85 14.40 -11.91 9.49
CA GLY A 85 14.82 -12.10 10.88
C GLY A 85 13.74 -12.74 11.76
N LEU A 86 12.48 -12.36 11.57
CA LEU A 86 11.35 -12.88 12.36
C LEU A 86 10.80 -14.22 11.84
N THR A 87 11.12 -14.60 10.60
CA THR A 87 10.51 -15.77 9.94
C THR A 87 11.52 -16.87 9.61
N TYR A 88 12.43 -16.63 8.66
CA TYR A 88 13.22 -17.67 7.99
C TYR A 88 14.70 -17.74 8.39
N LEU A 89 15.24 -16.69 9.02
CA LEU A 89 16.64 -16.66 9.49
C LEU A 89 16.77 -17.30 10.88
N PRO A 90 18.01 -17.60 11.34
CA PRO A 90 18.24 -18.21 12.66
C PRO A 90 17.57 -17.41 13.79
N GLY A 91 16.63 -18.05 14.49
CA GLY A 91 15.77 -17.43 15.51
C GLY A 91 14.31 -17.26 15.07
N GLY A 92 14.00 -17.36 13.78
CA GLY A 92 12.64 -17.38 13.24
C GLY A 92 11.95 -18.73 13.39
N ARG A 93 10.62 -18.70 13.53
CA ARG A 93 9.78 -19.88 13.80
C ARG A 93 9.02 -20.40 12.56
N TYR A 94 9.29 -19.87 11.37
CA TYR A 94 8.49 -20.17 10.18
C TYR A 94 9.04 -21.36 9.41
N SER A 95 8.14 -22.27 9.03
CA SER A 95 8.43 -23.32 8.05
C SER A 95 8.35 -22.77 6.62
N LEU A 96 9.24 -23.22 5.73
CA LEU A 96 9.21 -22.89 4.29
C LEU A 96 8.04 -23.57 3.55
N TRP A 97 7.36 -24.52 4.19
CA TRP A 97 6.30 -25.31 3.57
C TRP A 97 4.92 -24.84 3.98
N CYS A 98 4.55 -25.11 5.23
CA CYS A 98 3.25 -24.78 5.79
C CYS A 98 3.46 -24.09 7.13
N GLN A 99 3.02 -22.84 7.20
CA GLN A 99 2.94 -22.08 8.43
C GLN A 99 1.48 -21.76 8.71
N GLY A 100 0.95 -22.34 9.79
CA GLY A 100 -0.39 -22.01 10.27
C GLY A 100 -0.44 -20.60 10.85
N ILE A 101 -1.57 -19.93 10.66
CA ILE A 101 -1.86 -18.68 11.37
C ILE A 101 -2.26 -19.06 12.79
N THR A 102 -1.37 -18.83 13.76
CA THR A 102 -1.70 -18.98 15.17
C THR A 102 -2.42 -17.71 15.64
N GLY A 103 -3.46 -17.86 16.46
CA GLY A 103 -4.15 -16.74 17.10
C GLY A 103 -3.38 -16.14 18.30
N TYR A 104 -2.19 -16.66 18.56
CA TYR A 104 -1.35 -16.26 19.69
C TYR A 104 -0.50 -15.04 19.32
N MET A 105 -0.30 -14.13 20.28
CA MET A 105 0.46 -12.89 20.11
C MET A 105 1.65 -12.87 21.06
N ASP A 106 2.80 -13.33 20.56
CA ASP A 106 4.09 -13.07 21.19
C ASP A 106 4.64 -11.70 20.75
N ASP A 107 5.62 -11.17 21.49
CA ASP A 107 6.31 -9.91 21.17
C ASP A 107 6.87 -9.89 19.73
N ASP A 108 7.38 -11.03 19.25
CA ASP A 108 7.89 -11.17 17.88
C ASP A 108 6.78 -11.07 16.82
N PHE A 109 5.60 -11.63 17.11
CA PHE A 109 4.43 -11.52 16.23
C PHE A 109 3.88 -10.09 16.24
N GLU A 110 3.80 -9.43 17.39
CA GLU A 110 3.40 -8.02 17.45
C GLU A 110 4.34 -7.15 16.61
N ARG A 111 5.66 -7.38 16.71
CA ARG A 111 6.65 -6.70 15.90
C ARG A 111 6.47 -6.99 14.41
N PHE A 112 6.18 -8.23 14.03
CA PHE A 112 5.87 -8.63 12.66
C PHE A 112 4.66 -7.86 12.11
N TYR A 113 3.55 -7.79 12.85
CA TYR A 113 2.34 -7.06 12.45
C TYR A 113 2.60 -5.55 12.31
N LYS A 114 3.40 -4.95 13.21
CA LYS A 114 3.81 -3.54 13.09
C LYS A 114 4.61 -3.28 11.81
N PHE A 115 5.55 -4.17 11.47
CA PHE A 115 6.30 -4.07 10.22
C PHE A 115 5.42 -4.32 8.99
N GLY A 116 4.46 -5.25 9.08
CA GLY A 116 3.45 -5.49 8.05
C GLY A 116 2.61 -4.26 7.76
N TRP A 117 2.09 -3.59 8.80
CA TRP A 117 1.37 -2.33 8.66
C TRP A 117 2.23 -1.24 7.99
N PHE A 118 3.48 -1.12 8.41
CA PHE A 118 4.41 -0.17 7.81
C PHE A 118 4.67 -0.48 6.32
N PHE A 119 4.81 -1.76 5.98
CA PHE A 119 4.96 -2.21 4.60
C PHE A 119 3.74 -1.84 3.74
N VAL A 120 2.52 -2.06 4.22
CA VAL A 120 1.31 -1.67 3.48
C VAL A 120 1.28 -0.16 3.24
N SER A 121 1.67 0.64 4.25
CA SER A 121 1.79 2.10 4.11
C SER A 121 2.79 2.50 3.02
N VAL A 122 3.93 1.80 2.92
CA VAL A 122 4.91 1.99 1.84
C VAL A 122 4.33 1.62 0.48
N ARG A 123 3.53 0.55 0.39
CA ARG A 123 2.86 0.16 -0.87
C ARG A 123 1.86 1.20 -1.37
N TYR A 124 1.20 1.94 -0.46
CA TYR A 124 0.38 3.09 -0.87
C TYR A 124 1.22 4.29 -1.29
N ALA A 125 2.40 4.49 -0.69
CA ALA A 125 3.33 5.53 -1.12
C ALA A 125 3.81 5.32 -2.57
N ASP A 126 3.88 4.07 -3.06
CA ASP A 126 4.22 3.76 -4.47
C ASP A 126 3.32 4.49 -5.49
N PHE A 127 2.10 4.89 -5.11
CA PHE A 127 1.25 5.69 -6.01
C PHE A 127 1.92 7.00 -6.46
N LEU A 128 2.82 7.56 -5.65
CA LEU A 128 3.57 8.76 -5.96
C LEU A 128 4.50 8.57 -7.17
N ASP A 129 4.95 7.36 -7.49
CA ASP A 129 5.75 7.10 -8.70
C ASP A 129 5.00 7.52 -9.97
N THR A 130 3.73 7.15 -10.05
CA THR A 130 2.88 7.50 -11.18
C THR A 130 2.60 9.00 -11.23
N VAL A 131 2.49 9.64 -10.06
CA VAL A 131 2.29 11.09 -9.94
C VAL A 131 3.52 11.78 -10.49
N PHE A 132 4.73 11.33 -10.13
CA PHE A 132 5.97 11.85 -10.68
C PHE A 132 6.07 11.63 -12.19
N PHE A 133 5.61 10.51 -12.73
CA PHE A 133 5.57 10.28 -14.18
C PHE A 133 4.64 11.26 -14.90
N VAL A 134 3.46 11.52 -14.35
CA VAL A 134 2.51 12.52 -14.86
C VAL A 134 3.15 13.92 -14.83
N LEU A 135 3.70 14.34 -13.69
CA LEU A 135 4.33 15.65 -13.51
C LEU A 135 5.54 15.87 -14.43
N ARG A 136 6.23 14.80 -14.84
CA ARG A 136 7.35 14.85 -15.78
C ARG A 136 6.96 14.65 -17.24
N LYS A 137 5.65 14.51 -17.54
CA LYS A 137 5.15 14.15 -18.87
C LYS A 137 5.76 12.85 -19.44
N LYS A 138 6.11 11.89 -18.58
CA LYS A 138 6.67 10.59 -18.97
C LYS A 138 5.56 9.55 -19.11
N PHE A 139 4.56 9.84 -19.95
CA PHE A 139 3.39 8.97 -20.15
C PHE A 139 3.73 7.60 -20.74
N THR A 140 4.87 7.45 -21.41
CA THR A 140 5.36 6.15 -21.89
C THR A 140 5.67 5.16 -20.76
N GLN A 141 5.93 5.65 -19.54
CA GLN A 141 6.16 4.82 -18.36
C GLN A 141 4.85 4.38 -17.68
N ILE A 142 3.75 5.08 -17.94
CA ILE A 142 2.42 4.78 -17.39
C ILE A 142 1.74 3.75 -18.29
N THR A 143 2.25 2.52 -18.25
CA THR A 143 1.69 1.40 -19.02
C THR A 143 0.42 0.86 -18.36
N HIS A 144 -0.39 0.11 -19.12
CA HIS A 144 -1.55 -0.61 -18.58
C HIS A 144 -1.14 -1.53 -17.42
N LEU A 145 -0.05 -2.28 -17.60
CA LEU A 145 0.49 -3.16 -16.58
C LEU A 145 0.80 -2.42 -15.28
N HIS A 146 1.48 -1.27 -15.38
CA HIS A 146 1.85 -0.47 -14.22
C HIS A 146 0.62 0.00 -13.44
N VAL A 147 -0.38 0.57 -14.12
CA VAL A 147 -1.60 1.05 -13.44
C VAL A 147 -2.39 -0.10 -12.83
N ILE A 148 -2.54 -1.22 -13.53
CA ILE A 148 -3.25 -2.41 -13.04
C ILE A 148 -2.53 -2.98 -11.81
N HIS A 149 -1.20 -3.12 -11.88
CA HIS A 149 -0.37 -3.62 -10.78
C HIS A 149 -0.55 -2.78 -9.51
N HIS A 150 -0.35 -1.45 -9.58
CA HIS A 150 -0.50 -0.57 -8.41
C HIS A 150 -1.93 -0.58 -7.84
N THR A 151 -2.93 -0.71 -8.70
CA THR A 151 -4.34 -0.76 -8.28
C THR A 151 -4.66 -2.07 -7.55
N ILE A 152 -4.26 -3.21 -8.12
CA ILE A 152 -4.54 -4.54 -7.54
C ILE A 152 -3.78 -4.70 -6.22
N VAL A 153 -2.49 -4.35 -6.18
CA VAL A 153 -1.68 -4.45 -4.95
C VAL A 153 -2.31 -3.62 -3.83
N ALA A 154 -2.75 -2.39 -4.10
CA ALA A 154 -3.38 -1.56 -3.08
C ALA A 154 -4.75 -2.09 -2.62
N ALA A 155 -5.52 -2.68 -3.54
CA ALA A 155 -6.83 -3.25 -3.23
C ALA A 155 -6.73 -4.56 -2.43
N THR A 156 -5.73 -5.41 -2.70
CA THR A 156 -5.55 -6.69 -2.02
C THR A 156 -4.94 -6.54 -0.63
N LEU A 157 -4.06 -5.57 -0.42
CA LEU A 157 -3.43 -5.33 0.89
C LEU A 157 -4.39 -4.77 1.95
N TYR A 158 -5.59 -4.37 1.54
CA TYR A 158 -6.66 -3.96 2.44
C TYR A 158 -7.43 -5.14 3.06
N VAL A 159 -7.38 -6.33 2.44
CA VAL A 159 -8.20 -7.50 2.81
C VAL A 159 -7.59 -8.25 3.99
#